data_AF-A0A6N7BH00-F1
#
_entry.id   AF-A0A6N7BH00-F1
#
_cell.length_a   1.000
_cell.length_b   1.000
_cell.length_c   1.000
_cell.angle_alpha   90.00
_cell.angle_beta   90.00
_cell.angle_gamma   90.00
#
_symmetry.space_group_name_H-M   'P 1'
#
loop_
_entity.id
_entity.type
_entity.pdbx_description
1 polymer ?
#
loop_
_entity_poly.entity_id
_entity_poly.type
_entity_poly.pdbx_seq_one_letter_code
_entity_poly.pdbx_strand_id
1 'polypeptide(L)' 'MVTWSDEYSVNIREIDSQHKKLVKLINSLHAEADEKDLHKTVGDILEELIKYTVYHFSFEESHILKPEFIFALILI' A
#
# COMPACT_ATOMS: atom_id res chain seq x y z
N MET A 1 -13.88 -1.06 5.05
CA MET A 1 -13.12 -0.58 3.87
C MET A 1 -12.44 0.74 4.21
N VAL A 2 -11.17 0.86 3.87
CA VAL A 2 -10.35 2.07 4.05
C VAL A 2 -10.59 2.99 2.85
N THR A 3 -10.92 4.25 3.08
CA THR A 3 -11.06 5.23 1.99
C THR A 3 -9.85 6.13 2.01
N TRP A 4 -9.23 6.36 0.85
CA TRP A 4 -8.15 7.34 0.74
C TRP A 4 -8.66 8.72 1.17
N SER A 5 -7.90 9.38 2.04
CA SER A 5 -8.13 10.74 2.49
C SER A 5 -6.85 11.55 2.27
N ASP A 6 -6.98 12.85 2.05
CA ASP A 6 -5.83 13.75 1.91
C ASP A 6 -4.99 13.82 3.20
N GLU A 7 -5.53 13.35 4.34
CA GLU A 7 -4.77 13.19 5.59
C GLU A 7 -3.63 12.17 5.49
N TYR A 8 -3.67 11.27 4.49
CA TYR A 8 -2.60 10.30 4.22
C TYR A 8 -1.60 10.80 3.19
N SER A 9 -1.82 11.96 2.57
CA SER A 9 -0.90 12.50 1.57
C SER A 9 0.36 13.01 2.23
N VAL A 10 1.50 12.68 1.63
CA VAL A 10 2.82 13.24 2.00
C VAL A 10 3.26 14.34 1.03
N ASN A 11 2.36 14.81 0.16
CA ASN A 11 2.63 15.80 -0.89
C ASN A 11 3.70 15.38 -1.90
N ILE A 12 3.95 14.08 -2.03
CA ILE A 12 4.83 13.49 -3.05
C ILE A 12 3.97 12.59 -3.91
N ARG A 13 3.63 13.06 -5.12
CA ARG A 13 2.71 12.39 -6.05
C ARG A 13 3.01 10.90 -6.24
N GLU A 14 4.28 10.54 -6.33
CA GLU A 14 4.72 9.16 -6.51
C GLU A 14 4.40 8.29 -5.29
N ILE A 15 4.66 8.82 -4.08
CA ILE A 15 4.38 8.12 -2.82
C ILE A 15 2.88 8.01 -2.58
N ASP A 16 2.13 9.09 -2.79
CA ASP A 16 0.67 9.09 -2.66
C ASP A 16 0.01 8.06 -3.61
N SER A 17 0.61 7.86 -4.79
CA SER A 17 0.15 6.84 -5.75
C SER A 17 0.41 5.43 -5.24
N GLN A 18 1.56 5.20 -4.58
CA GLN A 18 1.89 3.93 -3.94
C GLN A 18 0.97 3.66 -2.73
N HIS A 19 0.74 4.64 -1.87
CA HIS A 19 -0.18 4.48 -0.72
C HIS A 19 -1.61 4.20 -1.16
N LYS A 20 -2.12 4.87 -2.22
CA LYS A 20 -3.45 4.57 -2.80
C LYS A 20 -3.56 3.12 -3.30
N LYS A 21 -2.48 2.57 -3.86
CA LYS A 21 -2.43 1.16 -4.29
C LYS A 21 -2.43 0.21 -3.09
N LEU A 22 -1.72 0.52 -2.00
CA LEU A 22 -1.81 -0.23 -0.74
C LEU A 22 -3.24 -0.24 -0.18
N VAL A 23 -3.89 0.93 -0.12
CA VAL A 23 -5.31 1.05 0.31
C VAL A 23 -6.23 0.19 -0.57
N LYS A 24 -6.00 0.18 -1.89
CA LYS A 24 -6.77 -0.68 -2.80
C LYS A 24 -6.58 -2.17 -2.49
N LEU A 25 -5.36 -2.63 -2.25
CA LEU A 25 -5.06 -4.03 -1.91
C LEU A 25 -5.71 -4.44 -0.57
N ILE A 26 -5.66 -3.56 0.43
CA ILE A 26 -6.33 -3.77 1.73
C ILE A 26 -7.85 -3.88 1.54
N ASN A 27 -8.45 -3.04 0.69
CA ASN A 27 -9.87 -3.12 0.40
C ASN A 27 -10.24 -4.37 -0.39
N SER A 28 -9.40 -4.82 -1.32
CA SER A 28 -9.60 -6.08 -2.03
C SER A 28 -9.61 -7.27 -1.06
N LEU A 29 -8.72 -7.27 -0.06
CA LEU A 29 -8.71 -8.31 0.98
C LEU A 29 -10.05 -8.39 1.75
N HIS A 30 -10.68 -7.24 1.98
CA HIS A 30 -11.97 -7.16 2.67
C HIS A 30 -13.16 -7.53 1.76
N ALA A 31 -13.05 -7.32 0.44
CA ALA A 31 -14.16 -7.51 -0.51
C ALA A 31 -14.40 -8.98 -0.87
N GLU A 32 -13.37 -9.82 -0.83
CA GLU A 32 -13.42 -11.20 -1.36
C GLU A 32 -14.09 -12.21 -0.42
N ALA A 33 -14.68 -11.78 0.70
CA ALA A 33 -15.23 -12.65 1.76
C ALA A 33 -16.35 -13.63 1.33
N ASP A 34 -16.91 -13.50 0.12
CA ASP A 34 -18.08 -14.27 -0.35
C ASP A 34 -17.80 -15.23 -1.53
N GLU A 35 -16.55 -15.39 -1.99
CA GLU A 35 -16.25 -16.27 -3.14
C GLU A 35 -15.98 -17.74 -2.78
N LYS A 36 -16.36 -18.66 -3.70
CA LYS A 36 -16.16 -20.11 -3.55
C LYS A 36 -14.69 -20.54 -3.47
N ASP A 37 -13.75 -19.68 -3.86
CA ASP A 37 -12.30 -19.88 -3.80
C ASP A 37 -11.60 -18.86 -2.87
N LEU A 38 -12.33 -18.36 -1.86
CA LEU A 38 -11.89 -17.35 -0.88
C LEU A 38 -10.43 -17.52 -0.43
N HIS A 39 -10.02 -18.74 -0.06
CA HIS A 39 -8.66 -18.99 0.43
C HIS A 39 -7.57 -18.72 -0.62
N LYS A 40 -7.82 -19.08 -1.88
CA LYS A 40 -6.86 -18.85 -2.97
C LYS A 40 -6.81 -17.35 -3.31
N THR A 41 -7.96 -16.71 -3.45
CA THR A 41 -8.04 -15.28 -3.78
C THR A 41 -7.44 -14.40 -2.68
N VAL A 42 -7.73 -14.71 -1.41
CA VAL A 42 -7.12 -14.03 -0.26
C VAL A 42 -5.60 -14.25 -0.21
N GLY A 43 -5.14 -15.47 -0.49
CA GLY A 43 -3.70 -15.78 -0.56
C GLY A 43 -2.98 -14.96 -1.63
N ASP A 44 -3.55 -14.89 -2.83
CA ASP A 44 -2.99 -14.13 -3.95
C ASP A 44 -2.93 -12.62 -3.62
N ILE A 45 -3.97 -12.06 -2.97
CA ILE A 45 -4.01 -10.65 -2.55
C ILE A 45 -3.00 -10.37 -1.43
N LEU A 46 -2.86 -11.26 -0.45
CA LEU A 46 -1.88 -11.11 0.62
C LEU A 46 -0.45 -11.15 0.08
N GLU A 47 -0.18 -12.04 -0.89
CA GLU A 47 1.12 -12.11 -1.54
C GLU A 47 1.42 -10.81 -2.32
N GLU A 48 0.44 -10.26 -3.05
CA GLU A 48 0.59 -8.97 -3.72
C GLU A 48 0.82 -7.83 -2.72
N LEU A 49 0.08 -7.81 -1.61
CA LEU A 49 0.24 -6.81 -0.56
C LEU A 49 1.66 -6.84 0.03
N ILE A 50 2.17 -8.01 0.40
CA ILE A 50 3.53 -8.17 0.93
C ILE A 50 4.57 -7.68 -0.08
N LYS A 51 4.48 -8.13 -1.34
CA LYS A 51 5.41 -7.71 -2.40
C LYS A 51 5.37 -6.19 -2.61
N TYR A 52 4.18 -5.60 -2.60
CA TYR A 52 4.01 -4.18 -2.85
C TYR A 52 4.49 -3.33 -1.67
N THR A 53 4.31 -3.77 -0.43
CA THR A 53 4.88 -3.12 0.76
C THR A 53 6.41 -3.11 0.72
N VAL A 54 7.04 -4.24 0.33
CA VAL A 54 8.51 -4.30 0.16
C VAL A 54 8.99 -3.34 -0.92
N TYR A 55 8.29 -3.31 -2.08
CA TYR A 55 8.60 -2.37 -3.16
C TYR A 55 8.48 -0.92 -2.70
N HIS A 56 7.41 -0.58 -1.99
CA HIS A 56 7.15 0.76 -1.48
C HIS A 56 8.27 1.23 -0.55
N PHE A 57 8.65 0.43 0.45
CA PHE A 57 9.76 0.79 1.34
C PHE A 57 11.10 0.85 0.62
N SER A 58 11.38 -0.08 -0.29
CA SER A 58 12.61 -0.02 -1.11
C SER A 58 12.69 1.27 -1.93
N PHE A 59 11.54 1.75 -2.42
CA PHE A 59 11.45 3.01 -3.13
C PHE A 59 11.80 4.18 -2.21
N GLU A 60 11.20 4.28 -1.02
CA GLU A 60 11.50 5.35 -0.07
C GLU A 60 12.95 5.32 0.42
N GLU A 61 13.47 4.14 0.75
CA GLU A 61 14.86 3.94 1.17
C GLU A 61 15.86 4.37 0.08
N SER A 62 15.59 4.05 -1.19
CA SER A 62 16.44 4.48 -2.31
C SER A 62 16.46 6.01 -2.49
N HIS A 63 15.51 6.73 -1.90
CA HIS A 63 15.39 8.18 -1.92
C HIS A 63 15.67 8.83 -0.56
N ILE A 64 16.11 8.09 0.46
CA ILE A 64 16.21 8.53 1.85
C ILE A 64 17.13 9.74 2.08
N LEU A 65 18.10 9.97 1.18
CA LEU A 65 18.99 11.14 1.23
C LEU A 65 18.29 12.44 0.84
N LYS A 66 17.07 12.36 0.31
CA LYS A 66 16.24 13.51 -0.03
C LYS A 66 15.40 13.92 1.19
N PRO A 67 15.52 15.17 1.67
CA PRO A 67 14.82 15.63 2.88
C PRO A 67 13.30 15.40 2.85
N GLU A 68 12.70 15.46 1.66
CA GLU A 68 11.27 15.25 1.45
C GLU A 68 10.81 13.80 1.67
N PHE A 69 11.72 12.82 1.66
CA PHE A 69 11.40 11.38 1.85
C PHE A 69 11.58 10.89 3.30
N ILE A 70 12.22 11.66 4.18
CA ILE A 70 12.51 11.27 5.57
C ILE A 70 11.23 11.06 6.39
N PHE A 71 10.15 11.76 6.05
CA PHE A 71 8.87 11.70 6.76
C PHE A 71 7.85 10.69 6.17
N ALA A 72 8.16 10.06 5.03
CA ALA A 72 7.25 9.15 4.35
C ALA A 72 7.20 7.73 4.97
N LEU A 73 8.24 7.38 5.73
CA LEU A 73 8.46 6.07 6.37
C LEU A 73 7.44 5.66 7.46
N ILE A 74 6.38 6.43 7.70
CA ILE A 74 5.41 6.16 8.77
C ILE A 74 4.02 5.96 8.16
N LEU A 75 3.78 4.79 7.58
CA LEU A 75 2.43 4.26 7.33
C LEU A 75 2.51 2.74 7.18
N ILE A 76 2.93 2.04 8.26
CA ILE A 76 2.46 0.75 8.80
C ILE A 76 3.08 0.56 10.19
#